data_AF-A0A453M6P8-F1
#
_entry.id   AF-A0A453M6P8-F1
#
_cell.length_a   1.000
_cell.length_b   1.000
_cell.length_c   1.000
_cell.angle_alpha   90.00
_cell.angle_beta   90.00
_cell.angle_gamma   90.00
#
_symmetry.space_group_name_H-M   'P 1'
#
loop_
_entity.id
_entity.type
_entity.pdbx_description
1 polymer ?
#
loop_
_entity_poly.entity_id
_entity_poly.type
_entity_poly.pdbx_seq_one_letter_code
_entity_poly.pdbx_strand_id
1 'polypeptide(L)'
;KSPAPEKLKLVSGSCYLPHPAKEATGGEDGHFICVDEQAIGVADGVGGWADHGVDAGLYAKELMSKSMSAIKDEPEGAIDPSRVLEKAFTGTKARGSSTACIITLKEQV
;
A
#
# COMPACT_ATOMS: atom_id res chain seq x y z
N LYS A 1 -38.54 15.98 2.34
CA LYS A 1 -37.59 14.94 1.87
C LYS A 1 -36.23 15.31 2.40
N SER A 2 -35.67 14.53 3.32
CA SER A 2 -34.27 14.68 3.71
C SER A 2 -33.39 14.43 2.47
N PRO A 3 -32.31 15.20 2.25
CA PRO A 3 -31.39 14.90 1.16
C PRO A 3 -30.84 13.48 1.33
N ALA A 4 -30.70 12.74 0.23
CA ALA A 4 -30.01 11.46 0.27
C ALA A 4 -28.58 11.69 0.79
N PRO A 5 -28.03 10.80 1.63
CA PRO A 5 -26.68 10.95 2.15
C PRO A 5 -25.69 11.10 1.00
N GLU A 6 -24.88 12.16 1.04
CA GLU A 6 -23.86 12.41 0.02
C GLU A 6 -22.77 11.32 0.12
N LYS A 7 -22.48 10.67 -1.02
CA LYS A 7 -21.41 9.67 -1.11
C LYS A 7 -20.05 10.38 -1.03
N LEU A 8 -19.23 9.97 -0.07
CA LEU A 8 -17.85 10.43 0.04
C LEU A 8 -16.99 9.76 -1.04
N LYS A 9 -16.00 10.49 -1.55
CA LYS A 9 -15.00 9.95 -2.49
C LYS A 9 -13.60 10.29 -2.01
N LEU A 10 -12.75 9.27 -1.93
CA LEU A 10 -11.32 9.38 -1.69
C LEU A 10 -10.62 9.70 -3.03
N VAL A 11 -10.09 10.92 -3.15
CA VAL A 11 -9.26 11.35 -4.27
C VAL A 11 -7.81 11.38 -3.79
N SER A 12 -6.94 10.60 -4.43
CA SER A 12 -5.57 10.35 -3.94
C SER A 12 -4.52 10.65 -5.00
N GLY A 13 -3.34 11.05 -4.54
CA GLY A 13 -2.13 11.22 -5.33
C GLY A 13 -0.91 10.88 -4.48
N SER A 14 0.25 10.71 -5.11
CA SER A 14 1.50 10.34 -4.44
C SER A 14 2.69 11.08 -5.03
N CYS A 15 3.73 11.25 -4.21
CA CYS A 15 5.02 11.83 -4.58
C CYS A 15 6.11 11.18 -3.72
N TYR A 16 7.27 10.92 -4.31
CA TYR A 16 8.43 10.37 -3.62
C TYR A 16 9.54 11.42 -3.55
N LEU A 17 10.03 11.67 -2.34
CA LEU A 17 11.18 12.54 -2.06
C LEU A 17 12.22 11.75 -1.27
N PRO A 18 12.94 10.82 -1.92
CA PRO A 18 13.85 9.92 -1.22
C PRO A 18 15.00 10.67 -0.57
N HIS A 19 15.59 10.08 0.47
CA HIS A 19 16.85 10.58 1.02
C HIS A 19 17.92 10.61 -0.10
N PRO A 20 18.78 11.65 -0.20
CA PRO A 20 19.73 11.80 -1.31
C PRO A 20 20.60 10.57 -1.58
N ALA A 21 21.05 9.89 -0.51
CA ALA A 21 21.85 8.66 -0.62
C ALA A 21 21.11 7.46 -1.25
N LYS A 22 19.78 7.53 -1.35
CA LYS A 22 18.89 6.45 -1.82
C LYS A 22 18.13 6.83 -3.10
N GLU A 23 18.44 7.99 -3.69
CA GLU A 23 17.77 8.48 -4.89
C GLU A 23 18.01 7.53 -6.08
N ALA A 24 19.23 7.01 -6.22
CA ALA A 24 19.60 6.08 -7.29
C ALA A 24 18.81 4.75 -7.28
N THR A 25 18.27 4.33 -6.13
CA THR A 25 17.41 3.14 -5.99
C THR A 25 15.92 3.49 -5.94
N GLY A 26 15.58 4.78 -6.01
CA GLY A 26 14.22 5.29 -5.92
C GLY A 26 13.62 5.19 -4.52
N GLY A 27 14.44 5.23 -3.46
CA GLY A 27 14.01 5.18 -2.06
C GLY A 27 13.53 3.81 -1.59
N GLU A 28 13.22 3.74 -0.29
CA GLU A 28 12.80 2.51 0.40
C GLU A 28 11.28 2.40 0.60
N ASP A 29 10.54 3.41 0.15
CA ASP A 29 9.10 3.50 0.33
C ASP A 29 8.34 2.86 -0.84
N GLY A 30 7.15 2.33 -0.54
CA GLY A 30 6.19 1.80 -1.50
C GLY A 30 4.81 2.42 -1.27
N HIS A 31 4.02 2.55 -2.33
CA HIS A 31 2.60 2.90 -2.20
C HIS A 31 1.75 2.19 -3.26
N PHE A 32 0.44 2.13 -3.04
CA PHE A 32 -0.54 1.88 -4.09
C PHE A 32 -1.74 2.83 -3.94
N ILE A 33 -2.42 3.09 -5.05
CA ILE A 33 -3.70 3.80 -5.10
C ILE A 33 -4.67 2.96 -5.93
N CYS A 34 -5.75 2.49 -5.32
CA CYS A 34 -6.85 1.81 -6.00
C CYS A 34 -8.08 2.71 -5.98
N VAL A 35 -8.29 3.43 -7.09
CA VAL A 35 -9.38 4.41 -7.21
C VAL A 35 -10.75 3.72 -7.19
N ASP A 36 -10.89 2.59 -7.88
CA ASP A 36 -12.17 1.89 -8.00
C ASP A 36 -12.68 1.40 -6.63
N GLU A 37 -11.77 0.86 -5.84
CA GLU A 37 -12.03 0.28 -4.52
C GLU A 37 -11.85 1.29 -3.36
N GLN A 38 -11.60 2.56 -3.67
CA GLN A 38 -11.42 3.64 -2.70
C GLN A 38 -10.39 3.30 -1.61
N ALA A 39 -9.26 2.72 -2.03
CA ALA A 39 -8.24 2.17 -1.14
C ALA A 39 -6.85 2.71 -1.47
N ILE A 40 -6.06 2.97 -0.44
CA ILE A 40 -4.65 3.36 -0.55
C ILE A 40 -3.82 2.57 0.43
N GLY A 41 -2.53 2.43 0.13
CA GLY A 41 -1.58 1.89 1.09
C GLY A 41 -0.19 2.45 0.89
N VAL A 42 0.57 2.44 1.97
CA VAL A 42 1.96 2.86 2.03
C VAL A 42 2.78 1.84 2.82
N ALA A 43 4.05 1.69 2.46
CA ALA A 43 5.03 0.90 3.19
C ALA A 43 6.36 1.67 3.25
N ASP A 44 7.00 1.61 4.41
CA ASP A 44 8.35 2.16 4.64
C ASP A 44 9.31 0.99 4.89
N GLY A 45 10.22 0.76 3.95
CA GLY A 45 11.20 -0.31 3.99
C GLY A 45 12.21 -0.12 5.12
N VAL A 46 12.50 -1.20 5.87
CA VAL A 46 13.44 -1.13 6.98
C VAL A 46 14.87 -0.99 6.46
N GLY A 47 15.41 0.23 6.47
CA GLY A 47 16.75 0.54 5.91
C GLY A 47 17.93 -0.23 6.50
N GLY A 48 17.78 -0.87 7.67
CA GLY A 48 18.82 -1.75 8.24
C GLY A 48 19.18 -2.96 7.37
N TRP A 49 18.33 -3.32 6.40
CA TRP A 49 18.65 -4.36 5.42
C TRP A 49 19.83 -4.02 4.50
N ALA A 50 20.19 -2.74 4.39
CA ALA A 50 21.37 -2.30 3.63
C ALA A 50 22.68 -2.92 4.15
N ASP A 51 22.79 -3.15 5.46
CA ASP A 51 23.97 -3.80 6.09
C ASP A 51 24.14 -5.26 5.63
N HIS A 52 23.08 -5.85 5.07
CA HIS A 52 23.07 -7.19 4.48
C HIS A 52 23.07 -7.18 2.95
N GLY A 53 23.28 -6.02 2.32
CA GLY A 53 23.25 -5.85 0.87
C GLY A 53 21.86 -6.05 0.26
N VAL A 54 20.80 -5.84 1.04
CA VAL A 54 19.41 -6.02 0.62
C VAL A 54 18.73 -4.66 0.47
N ASP A 55 18.13 -4.42 -0.69
CA ASP A 55 17.34 -3.21 -0.95
C ASP A 55 15.94 -3.34 -0.33
N ALA A 56 15.71 -2.66 0.79
CA ALA A 56 14.43 -2.65 1.49
C ALA A 56 13.30 -2.03 0.65
N GLY A 57 13.62 -1.16 -0.30
CA GLY A 57 12.66 -0.59 -1.23
C GLY A 57 12.04 -1.62 -2.16
N LEU A 58 12.79 -2.65 -2.55
CA LEU A 58 12.22 -3.76 -3.34
C LEU A 58 11.12 -4.49 -2.55
N TYR A 59 11.35 -4.74 -1.25
CA TYR A 59 10.35 -5.35 -0.38
C TYR A 59 9.10 -4.48 -0.25
N ALA A 60 9.26 -3.20 0.10
CA ALA A 60 8.13 -2.28 0.29
C ALA A 60 7.31 -2.11 -1.00
N LYS A 61 7.97 -1.94 -2.14
CA LYS A 61 7.32 -1.78 -3.46
C LYS A 61 6.61 -3.06 -3.89
N GLU A 62 7.22 -4.23 -3.68
CA GLU A 62 6.55 -5.51 -3.97
C GLU A 62 5.34 -5.71 -3.05
N LEU A 63 5.48 -5.49 -1.74
CA LEU A 63 4.38 -5.63 -0.79
C LEU A 63 3.17 -4.79 -1.22
N MET A 64 3.37 -3.52 -1.57
CA MET A 64 2.29 -2.65 -2.04
C MET A 64 1.68 -3.09 -3.38
N SER A 65 2.49 -3.60 -4.32
CA SER A 65 2.00 -4.19 -5.57
C SER A 65 1.14 -5.44 -5.32
N LYS A 66 1.55 -6.29 -4.38
CA LYS A 66 0.77 -7.46 -3.96
C LYS A 66 -0.49 -7.05 -3.21
N SER A 67 -0.46 -6.00 -2.38
CA SER A 67 -1.65 -5.45 -1.72
C SER A 67 -2.66 -4.92 -2.73
N MET A 68 -2.22 -4.20 -3.76
CA MET A 68 -3.09 -3.74 -4.84
C MET A 68 -3.77 -4.90 -5.56
N SER A 69 -3.05 -6.00 -5.78
CA SER A 69 -3.61 -7.21 -6.38
C SER A 69 -4.61 -7.89 -5.44
N ALA A 70 -4.26 -8.01 -4.15
CA ALA A 70 -5.12 -8.61 -3.14
C ALA A 70 -6.43 -7.83 -2.93
N ILE A 71 -6.40 -6.49 -3.04
CA ILE A 71 -7.62 -5.65 -2.98
C ILE A 71 -8.63 -6.03 -4.05
N LYS A 72 -8.17 -6.30 -5.28
CA LYS A 72 -9.07 -6.67 -6.39
C LYS A 72 -9.71 -8.04 -6.22
N ASP A 73 -9.17 -8.86 -5.31
CA ASP A 73 -9.72 -10.18 -4.98
C ASP A 73 -10.66 -10.13 -3.77
N GLU A 74 -10.78 -8.98 -3.10
CA GLU A 74 -11.75 -8.77 -2.02
C GLU A 74 -13.17 -8.59 -2.59
N PRO A 75 -14.22 -8.90 -1.81
CA PRO A 75 -15.58 -8.59 -2.20
C PRO A 75 -15.79 -7.07 -2.31
N GLU A 76 -16.45 -6.64 -3.37
CA GLU A 76 -16.77 -5.23 -3.65
C GLU A 76 -17.47 -4.58 -2.43
N GLY A 77 -16.97 -3.42 -2.00
CA GLY A 77 -17.50 -2.69 -0.85
C GLY A 77 -17.19 -3.29 0.53
N ALA A 78 -16.52 -4.45 0.61
CA ALA A 78 -16.25 -5.16 1.86
C ALA A 78 -14.77 -5.52 2.05
N ILE A 79 -13.88 -4.62 1.63
CA ILE A 79 -12.42 -4.80 1.76
C ILE A 79 -12.02 -4.89 3.23
N ASP A 80 -11.28 -5.94 3.59
CA ASP A 80 -10.58 -6.06 4.87
C ASP A 80 -9.08 -5.78 4.68
N PRO A 81 -8.58 -4.62 5.12
CA PRO A 81 -7.15 -4.27 5.02
C PRO A 81 -6.21 -5.31 5.63
N SER A 82 -6.65 -6.02 6.68
CA SER A 82 -5.81 -7.02 7.35
C SER A 82 -5.62 -8.25 6.48
N ARG A 83 -6.71 -8.74 5.86
CA ARG A 83 -6.67 -9.86 4.92
C ARG A 83 -5.90 -9.52 3.65
N VAL A 84 -6.06 -8.30 3.15
CA VAL A 84 -5.26 -7.76 2.04
C VAL A 84 -3.77 -7.81 2.38
N LEU A 85 -3.38 -7.33 3.56
CA LEU A 85 -1.98 -7.29 3.98
C LEU A 85 -1.40 -8.70 4.18
N GLU A 86 -2.16 -9.63 4.77
CA GLU A 86 -1.75 -11.03 4.97
C GLU A 86 -1.50 -11.74 3.63
N LYS A 87 -2.41 -11.57 2.66
CA LYS A 87 -2.27 -12.11 1.32
C LYS A 87 -1.09 -11.49 0.57
N ALA A 88 -0.91 -10.17 0.70
CA ALA A 88 0.21 -9.47 0.11
C ALA A 88 1.56 -9.93 0.68
N PHE A 89 1.64 -10.07 1.99
CA PHE A 89 2.80 -10.57 2.71
C PHE A 89 3.19 -11.98 2.24
N THR A 90 2.22 -12.90 2.16
CA THR A 90 2.45 -14.28 1.69
C THR A 90 2.95 -14.33 0.24
N GLY A 91 2.47 -13.39 -0.59
CA GLY A 91 2.82 -13.25 -1.99
C GLY A 91 4.15 -12.55 -2.27
N THR A 92 4.70 -11.81 -1.30
CA THR A 92 5.93 -11.03 -1.45
C THR A 92 7.15 -11.94 -1.37
N LYS A 93 8.06 -11.86 -2.34
CA LYS A 93 9.25 -12.72 -2.43
C LYS A 93 10.57 -11.98 -2.29
N ALA A 94 10.58 -10.67 -2.48
CA ALA A 94 11.70 -9.81 -2.18
C ALA A 94 12.15 -10.06 -0.74
N ARG A 95 13.47 -10.07 -0.54
CA ARG A 95 14.04 -10.16 0.79
C ARG A 95 13.99 -8.77 1.43
N GLY A 96 13.61 -8.71 2.69
CA GLY A 96 13.49 -7.44 3.40
C GLY A 96 12.38 -7.48 4.45
N SER A 97 12.04 -6.30 4.94
CA SER A 97 10.87 -6.04 5.76
C SER A 97 10.48 -4.58 5.60
N SER A 98 9.24 -4.24 5.94
CA SER A 98 8.74 -2.87 5.96
C SER A 98 7.69 -2.71 7.06
N THR A 99 7.41 -1.47 7.44
CA THR A 99 6.09 -1.16 8.00
C THR A 99 5.03 -1.18 6.89
N ALA A 100 3.74 -1.16 7.24
CA ALA A 100 2.66 -1.05 6.26
C ALA A 100 1.43 -0.37 6.88
N CYS A 101 0.76 0.47 6.10
CA CYS A 101 -0.54 1.05 6.44
C CYS A 101 -1.45 0.97 5.21
N ILE A 102 -2.65 0.42 5.38
CA ILE A 102 -3.67 0.31 4.34
C ILE A 102 -4.95 0.95 4.87
N ILE A 103 -5.56 1.81 4.06
CA ILE A 103 -6.78 2.54 4.38
C ILE A 103 -7.79 2.31 3.25
N THR A 104 -9.05 2.06 3.62
CA THR A 104 -10.17 1.92 2.71
C THR A 104 -11.30 2.84 3.15
N LEU A 105 -11.95 3.53 2.21
CA LEU A 105 -13.16 4.29 2.48
C LEU A 105 -14.38 3.38 2.26
N LYS A 106 -15.12 3.10 3.33
CA LYS A 106 -16.37 2.31 3.27
C LYS A 106 -17.58 3.24 3.29
N GLU A 107 -18.60 2.94 2.50
CA GLU A 107 -19.91 3.55 2.68
C GLU A 107 -20.49 3.08 4.02
N GLN A 108 -20.97 4.04 4.83
CA GLN A 108 -21.77 3.70 6.01
C GLN A 108 -23.16 3.25 5.52
N VAL A 109 -23.49 1.99 5.80
CA VAL A 109 -24.83 1.42 5.58
C VAL A 109 -25.79 1.93 6.65
#